data_AF-A0A3B5AAC3-F1
#
_entry.id   AF-A0A3B5AAC3-F1
#
_cell.length_a   1.000
_cell.length_b   1.000
_cell.length_c   1.000
_cell.angle_alpha   90.00
_cell.angle_beta   90.00
_cell.angle_gamma   90.00
#
_symmetry.space_group_name_H-M   'P 1'
#
loop_
_entity.id
_entity.type
_entity.pdbx_description
1 polymer ?
#
loop_
_entity_poly.entity_id
_entity_poly.type
_entity_poly.pdbx_seq_one_letter_code
_entity_poly.pdbx_strand_id
1 'polypeptide(L)'
;MAERRMPGRAAADPDFLQFNDLTCETVGGKVIFATDEWFAPAQNLLKREPPQFVASAFTEFGKWMDGWETRRKRISGHDWCIIQLGVPGLIHGFDVDTSFFTGNHSPHVSIQAGCLDQLPAFTLEGDRTGMAASDSQMAAVAKLGSEAWPELVSVSELQPGYSDCCHNYFRVNCNWRVTHLRLNMYPDGGIARLRAYGVGQRDWLSVSTNQLVDLVALTNGGVCLGYSDAHFGHPRNMIGLGRAANMGDGWETARRLDRPKELKVDQRGILQVPGWEWVVFRLGHPGLISSIEIDTNHFKGKDTASGRGGILGNGRSFFLLRRYLRSHHRHHYSETELTLSHPVSHVRLIIAPDGGVSRLRLWGRLTPTTAASINQRRPTSKL
;
A
#
# COMPACT_ATOMS: atom_id res chain seq x y z
N MET A 1 20.37 4.33 6.70
CA MET A 1 20.21 5.51 7.57
C MET A 1 18.94 6.21 7.14
N ALA A 2 18.11 6.70 8.06
CA ALA A 2 17.02 7.59 7.68
C ALA A 2 17.67 8.88 7.12
N GLU A 3 17.54 9.12 5.82
CA GLU A 3 17.97 10.39 5.24
C GLU A 3 17.07 11.48 5.82
N ARG A 4 17.66 12.35 6.64
CA ARG A 4 16.99 13.52 7.17
C ARG A 4 16.81 14.49 6.00
N ARG A 5 15.61 14.50 5.39
CA ARG A 5 15.22 15.58 4.45
C ARG A 5 15.44 16.91 5.17
N MET A 6 16.37 17.71 4.64
CA MET A 6 16.62 19.06 5.13
C MET A 6 15.34 19.89 4.95
N PRO A 7 15.01 20.81 5.88
CA PRO A 7 13.84 21.67 5.76
C PRO A 7 14.12 22.80 4.75
N GLY A 8 14.40 22.44 3.50
CA GLY A 8 14.04 23.28 2.38
C GLY A 8 12.52 23.28 2.29
N ARG A 9 11.92 24.37 1.81
CA ARG A 9 10.47 24.55 1.69
C ARG A 9 9.92 23.57 0.64
N ALA A 10 9.88 22.28 0.96
CA ALA A 10 9.28 21.25 0.15
C ALA A 10 7.80 21.60 0.01
N ALA A 11 7.30 21.62 -1.22
CA ALA A 11 5.87 21.50 -1.42
C ALA A 11 5.41 20.31 -0.57
N ALA A 12 4.35 20.48 0.22
CA ALA A 12 3.85 19.39 1.03
C ALA A 12 3.64 18.16 0.14
N ASP A 13 4.17 17.01 0.56
CA ASP A 13 4.00 15.75 -0.13
C ASP A 13 2.51 15.54 -0.48
N PRO A 14 2.18 15.02 -1.69
CA PRO A 14 0.79 14.84 -2.09
C PRO A 14 -0.03 14.01 -1.08
N ASP A 15 -1.25 14.44 -0.79
CA ASP A 15 -2.15 13.77 0.17
C ASP A 15 -2.42 12.29 -0.18
N PHE A 16 -2.40 11.92 -1.46
CA PHE A 16 -2.66 10.56 -1.89
C PHE A 16 -1.57 9.59 -1.43
N LEU A 17 -0.39 10.08 -1.07
CA LEU A 17 0.69 9.28 -0.48
C LEU A 17 0.32 8.72 0.90
N GLN A 18 -0.82 9.09 1.49
CA GLN A 18 -1.34 8.50 2.72
C GLN A 18 -2.09 7.16 2.48
N PHE A 19 -2.51 6.86 1.25
CA PHE A 19 -3.24 5.63 0.89
C PHE A 19 -2.31 4.43 0.69
N ASN A 20 -2.83 3.20 0.56
CA ASN A 20 -1.99 2.03 0.32
C ASN A 20 -1.58 1.92 -1.15
N ASP A 21 -0.40 1.33 -1.40
CA ASP A 21 0.05 0.96 -2.74
C ASP A 21 -0.66 -0.31 -3.21
N LEU A 22 -1.55 -0.18 -4.21
CA LEU A 22 -2.35 -1.26 -4.77
C LEU A 22 -1.59 -2.09 -5.81
N THR A 23 -0.46 -1.61 -6.31
CA THR A 23 0.41 -2.33 -7.27
C THR A 23 1.47 -3.20 -6.58
N CYS A 24 1.68 -3.05 -5.28
CA CYS A 24 2.76 -3.74 -4.55
C CYS A 24 2.65 -5.27 -4.67
N GLU A 25 3.78 -5.93 -4.93
CA GLU A 25 3.87 -7.39 -5.03
C GLU A 25 3.40 -8.10 -3.74
N THR A 26 3.65 -7.49 -2.57
CA THR A 26 3.29 -8.07 -1.26
C THR A 26 1.80 -8.07 -1.00
N VAL A 27 1.02 -7.28 -1.77
CA VAL A 27 -0.45 -7.33 -1.77
C VAL A 27 -1.00 -8.14 -2.95
N GLY A 28 -0.15 -8.78 -3.74
CA GLY A 28 -0.51 -9.64 -4.85
C GLY A 28 -0.40 -8.98 -6.23
N GLY A 29 0.19 -7.78 -6.33
CA GLY A 29 0.42 -7.11 -7.60
C GLY A 29 1.36 -7.92 -8.51
N LYS A 30 1.07 -7.94 -9.81
CA LYS A 30 1.82 -8.75 -10.79
C LYS A 30 1.93 -8.05 -12.12
N VAL A 31 3.09 -8.15 -12.76
CA VAL A 31 3.22 -7.86 -14.19
C VAL A 31 2.72 -9.07 -14.95
N ILE A 32 1.72 -8.88 -15.82
CA ILE A 32 1.14 -9.95 -16.64
C ILE A 32 1.59 -9.90 -18.10
N PHE A 33 2.26 -8.80 -18.49
CA PHE A 33 2.85 -8.62 -19.81
C PHE A 33 3.90 -7.49 -19.77
N ALA A 34 4.98 -7.61 -20.52
CA ALA A 34 5.94 -6.53 -20.81
C ALA A 34 6.52 -6.72 -22.22
N THR A 35 6.72 -5.64 -22.96
CA THR A 35 7.26 -5.70 -24.33
C THR A 35 8.72 -6.14 -24.37
N ASP A 36 9.54 -5.63 -23.45
CA ASP A 36 10.97 -5.85 -23.37
C ASP A 36 11.41 -5.80 -21.90
N GLU A 37 12.31 -6.69 -21.50
CA GLU A 37 12.84 -6.82 -20.13
C GLU A 37 14.33 -7.13 -20.17
N TRP A 38 15.04 -6.56 -21.16
CA TRP A 38 16.41 -6.97 -21.46
C TRP A 38 17.40 -6.70 -20.32
N PHE A 39 17.42 -5.49 -19.77
CA PHE A 39 18.41 -5.11 -18.76
C PHE A 39 17.91 -5.38 -17.34
N ALA A 40 16.62 -5.16 -17.08
CA ALA A 40 16.01 -5.44 -15.79
C ALA A 40 14.50 -5.74 -15.93
N PRO A 41 13.95 -6.73 -15.20
CA PRO A 41 12.60 -7.21 -15.40
C PRO A 41 11.55 -6.26 -14.80
N ALA A 42 10.40 -6.16 -15.47
CA ALA A 42 9.30 -5.27 -15.12
C ALA A 42 8.69 -5.58 -13.74
N GLN A 43 8.79 -6.82 -13.27
CA GLN A 43 8.34 -7.19 -11.91
C GLN A 43 8.98 -6.33 -10.80
N ASN A 44 10.20 -5.81 -11.04
CA ASN A 44 10.89 -4.94 -10.08
C ASN A 44 10.13 -3.64 -9.81
N LEU A 45 9.27 -3.18 -10.72
CA LEU A 45 8.40 -2.01 -10.52
C LEU A 45 7.55 -2.12 -9.26
N LEU A 46 7.17 -3.35 -8.91
CA LEU A 46 6.15 -3.66 -7.90
C LEU A 46 6.76 -4.00 -6.52
N LYS A 47 8.09 -4.07 -6.42
CA LYS A 47 8.77 -4.39 -5.16
C LYS A 47 8.40 -3.42 -4.07
N ARG A 48 8.17 -3.89 -2.84
CA ARG A 48 7.85 -2.99 -1.71
C ARG A 48 9.02 -2.08 -1.33
N GLU A 49 10.23 -2.63 -1.31
CA GLU A 49 11.41 -1.92 -0.83
C GLU A 49 11.85 -0.81 -1.79
N PRO A 50 12.47 0.27 -1.29
CA PRO A 50 13.08 1.29 -2.13
C PRO A 50 14.10 0.68 -3.12
N PRO A 51 14.26 1.27 -4.31
CA PRO A 51 15.30 0.88 -5.25
C PRO A 51 16.68 0.88 -4.61
N GLN A 52 17.56 0.01 -5.09
CA GLN A 52 18.96 -0.05 -4.66
C GLN A 52 19.91 0.07 -5.85
N PHE A 53 21.04 0.74 -5.62
CA PHE A 53 22.15 0.79 -6.57
C PHE A 53 23.37 0.05 -6.01
N VAL A 54 23.80 -0.99 -6.71
CA VAL A 54 25.00 -1.76 -6.36
C VAL A 54 26.05 -1.55 -7.44
N ALA A 55 27.03 -0.67 -7.18
CA ALA A 55 27.99 -0.20 -8.18
C ALA A 55 28.77 -1.34 -8.88
N SER A 56 29.06 -2.44 -8.18
CA SER A 56 29.79 -3.59 -8.72
C SER A 56 28.91 -4.67 -9.37
N ALA A 57 27.58 -4.58 -9.29
CA ALA A 57 26.69 -5.61 -9.82
C ALA A 57 26.44 -5.46 -11.32
N PHE A 58 26.61 -6.57 -12.05
CA PHE A 58 26.34 -6.72 -13.47
C PHE A 58 25.66 -8.07 -13.72
N THR A 59 24.81 -8.13 -14.73
CA THR A 59 24.25 -9.36 -15.29
C THR A 59 24.96 -9.68 -16.60
N GLU A 60 24.67 -10.82 -17.22
CA GLU A 60 25.16 -11.11 -18.58
C GLU A 60 24.60 -10.15 -19.65
N PHE A 61 23.53 -9.41 -19.32
CA PHE A 61 22.86 -8.47 -20.22
C PHE A 61 23.29 -7.02 -20.01
N GLY A 62 24.06 -6.71 -18.96
CA GLY A 62 24.55 -5.36 -18.71
C GLY A 62 24.65 -5.00 -17.22
N LYS A 63 24.52 -3.71 -16.92
CA LYS A 63 24.49 -3.22 -15.53
C LYS A 63 23.26 -3.79 -14.83
N TRP A 64 23.42 -4.33 -13.62
CA TRP A 64 22.26 -4.71 -12.82
C TRP A 64 21.55 -3.45 -12.32
N MET A 65 20.25 -3.36 -12.56
CA MET A 65 19.40 -2.26 -12.13
C MET A 65 18.20 -2.79 -11.33
N ASP A 66 17.88 -2.15 -10.21
CA ASP A 66 16.72 -2.49 -9.40
C ASP A 66 15.46 -1.74 -9.88
N GLY A 67 15.02 -2.08 -11.09
CA GLY A 67 13.89 -1.48 -11.77
C GLY A 67 13.48 -2.27 -13.00
N TRP A 68 12.64 -1.69 -13.85
CA TRP A 68 12.40 -2.14 -15.20
C TRP A 68 13.29 -1.35 -16.15
N GLU A 69 14.03 -2.02 -17.04
CA GLU A 69 14.83 -1.34 -18.06
C GLU A 69 14.82 -2.12 -19.37
N THR A 70 14.49 -1.42 -20.46
CA THR A 70 14.38 -1.97 -21.81
C THR A 70 15.58 -1.62 -22.68
N ARG A 71 15.73 -2.35 -23.80
CA ARG A 71 16.70 -1.97 -24.85
C ARG A 71 16.35 -0.62 -25.45
N ARG A 72 17.39 0.14 -25.80
CA ARG A 72 17.25 1.35 -26.63
C ARG A 72 16.49 1.04 -27.90
N LYS A 73 15.33 1.66 -28.10
CA LYS A 73 14.47 1.40 -29.24
C LYS A 73 15.01 2.11 -30.47
N ARG A 74 15.13 1.35 -31.55
CA ARG A 74 15.57 1.80 -32.89
C ARG A 74 14.53 1.51 -33.97
N ILE A 75 13.31 1.21 -33.54
CA ILE A 75 12.15 0.88 -34.36
C ILE A 75 10.97 1.77 -33.92
N SER A 76 9.87 1.75 -34.67
CA SER A 76 8.67 2.50 -34.32
C SER A 76 8.00 1.96 -33.04
N GLY A 77 7.25 2.84 -32.38
CA GLY A 77 6.49 2.52 -31.16
C GLY A 77 7.25 2.82 -29.88
N HIS A 78 6.77 2.24 -28.79
CA HIS A 78 7.23 2.50 -27.43
C HIS A 78 7.12 1.23 -26.56
N ASP A 79 7.83 1.17 -25.44
CA ASP A 79 7.76 0.02 -24.53
C ASP A 79 6.65 0.18 -23.50
N TRP A 80 6.02 -0.93 -23.12
CA TRP A 80 4.91 -0.91 -22.18
C TRP A 80 4.76 -2.25 -21.45
N CYS A 81 4.11 -2.21 -20.30
CA CYS A 81 3.74 -3.40 -19.53
C CYS A 81 2.30 -3.31 -19.03
N ILE A 82 1.68 -4.47 -18.78
CA ILE A 82 0.39 -4.56 -18.10
C ILE A 82 0.62 -5.09 -16.69
N ILE A 83 0.05 -4.38 -15.72
CA ILE A 83 0.15 -4.68 -14.29
C ILE A 83 -1.25 -5.01 -13.79
N GLN A 84 -1.42 -6.21 -13.23
CA GLN A 84 -2.56 -6.55 -12.41
C GLN A 84 -2.36 -5.97 -11.00
N LEU A 85 -3.33 -5.20 -10.52
CA LEU A 85 -3.33 -4.73 -9.14
C LEU A 85 -3.46 -5.90 -8.17
N GLY A 86 -2.73 -5.86 -7.05
CA GLY A 86 -2.91 -6.85 -5.99
C GLY A 86 -4.24 -6.68 -5.28
N VAL A 87 -4.72 -5.44 -5.21
CA VAL A 87 -6.04 -5.10 -4.68
C VAL A 87 -6.77 -4.20 -5.68
N PRO A 88 -7.83 -4.70 -6.32
CA PRO A 88 -8.68 -3.86 -7.14
C PRO A 88 -9.29 -2.71 -6.34
N GLY A 89 -9.31 -1.50 -6.89
CA GLY A 89 -9.69 -0.34 -6.11
C GLY A 89 -9.82 0.95 -6.88
N LEU A 90 -10.06 2.03 -6.14
CA LEU A 90 -10.04 3.41 -6.63
C LEU A 90 -8.63 3.97 -6.49
N ILE A 91 -8.12 4.58 -7.56
CA ILE A 91 -6.78 5.17 -7.58
C ILE A 91 -6.88 6.68 -7.37
N HIS A 92 -6.05 7.20 -6.47
CA HIS A 92 -5.98 8.63 -6.13
C HIS A 92 -4.71 9.30 -6.67
N GLY A 93 -3.65 8.53 -6.91
CA GLY A 93 -2.45 9.04 -7.55
C GLY A 93 -1.39 7.97 -7.77
N PHE A 94 -0.35 8.37 -8.50
CA PHE A 94 0.80 7.54 -8.82
C PHE A 94 2.09 8.20 -8.36
N ASP A 95 3.07 7.36 -8.02
CA ASP A 95 4.49 7.72 -7.97
C ASP A 95 5.24 6.87 -8.99
N VAL A 96 5.82 7.53 -9.99
CA VAL A 96 6.72 6.93 -10.97
C VAL A 96 8.14 7.30 -10.56
N ASP A 97 8.81 6.36 -9.91
CA ASP A 97 10.14 6.54 -9.35
C ASP A 97 11.19 6.14 -10.38
N THR A 98 12.04 7.07 -10.79
CA THR A 98 13.14 6.86 -11.75
C THR A 98 14.50 6.65 -11.06
N SER A 99 14.53 6.44 -9.75
CA SER A 99 15.77 6.33 -8.95
C SER A 99 16.86 5.51 -9.64
N PHE A 100 18.06 6.09 -9.69
CA PHE A 100 19.27 5.54 -10.30
C PHE A 100 19.30 5.46 -11.83
N PHE A 101 18.20 5.76 -12.53
CA PHE A 101 18.18 5.94 -13.98
C PHE A 101 18.50 7.40 -14.35
N THR A 102 19.76 7.81 -14.16
CA THR A 102 20.17 9.22 -14.25
C THR A 102 20.34 9.75 -15.68
N GLY A 103 20.63 8.86 -16.64
CA GLY A 103 20.77 9.21 -18.07
C GLY A 103 20.01 8.27 -19.02
N ASN A 104 19.36 7.25 -18.47
CA ASN A 104 18.64 6.20 -19.17
C ASN A 104 17.22 5.98 -18.60
N HIS A 105 16.67 6.95 -17.86
CA HIS A 105 15.25 6.91 -17.49
C HIS A 105 14.38 7.01 -18.74
N SER A 106 13.15 6.52 -18.66
CA SER A 106 12.16 6.81 -19.69
C SER A 106 11.89 8.31 -19.74
N PRO A 107 12.04 9.00 -20.89
CA PRO A 107 11.81 10.44 -20.97
C PRO A 107 10.36 10.85 -20.67
N HIS A 108 9.39 10.05 -21.10
CA HIS A 108 7.97 10.30 -20.82
C HIS A 108 7.26 9.02 -20.39
N VAL A 109 6.14 9.19 -19.71
CA VAL A 109 5.25 8.10 -19.27
C VAL A 109 3.80 8.43 -19.59
N SER A 110 2.98 7.41 -19.81
CA SER A 110 1.53 7.49 -19.66
C SER A 110 1.01 6.27 -18.92
N ILE A 111 -0.15 6.40 -18.26
CA ILE A 111 -0.78 5.32 -17.51
C ILE A 111 -2.24 5.23 -17.92
N GLN A 112 -2.62 4.08 -18.45
CA GLN A 112 -4.00 3.72 -18.74
C GLN A 112 -4.51 2.71 -17.71
N ALA A 113 -5.83 2.66 -17.50
CA ALA A 113 -6.43 1.78 -16.51
C ALA A 113 -7.70 1.11 -17.03
N GLY A 114 -7.85 -0.17 -16.70
CA GLY A 114 -8.99 -0.98 -17.12
C GLY A 114 -9.43 -1.99 -16.06
N CYS A 115 -10.56 -2.64 -16.35
CA CYS A 115 -10.98 -3.84 -15.67
C CYS A 115 -10.91 -5.03 -16.64
N LEU A 116 -10.12 -6.03 -16.29
CA LEU A 116 -10.11 -7.32 -16.97
C LEU A 116 -10.76 -8.38 -16.08
N ASP A 117 -11.64 -9.17 -16.68
CA ASP A 117 -12.23 -10.37 -16.10
C ASP A 117 -11.49 -11.65 -16.52
N GLN A 118 -10.72 -11.58 -17.61
CA GLN A 118 -9.93 -12.68 -18.15
C GLN A 118 -8.49 -12.23 -18.34
N LEU A 119 -7.56 -13.11 -17.95
CA LEU A 119 -6.12 -12.93 -18.15
C LEU A 119 -5.70 -13.48 -19.53
N PRO A 120 -4.58 -13.01 -20.09
CA PRO A 120 -4.05 -13.59 -21.32
C PRO A 120 -3.74 -15.09 -21.15
N ALA A 121 -3.81 -15.85 -22.23
CA ALA A 121 -3.59 -17.30 -22.24
C ALA A 121 -2.10 -17.70 -22.16
N PHE A 122 -1.32 -16.99 -21.35
CA PHE A 122 0.07 -17.29 -21.01
C PHE A 122 0.41 -16.74 -19.63
N THR A 123 1.45 -17.28 -19.01
CA THR A 123 2.03 -16.76 -17.76
C THR A 123 3.44 -16.24 -18.03
N LEU A 124 3.84 -15.21 -17.29
CA LEU A 124 5.23 -14.79 -17.19
C LEU A 124 5.84 -15.51 -15.99
N GLU A 125 6.84 -16.35 -16.21
CA GLU A 125 7.47 -17.15 -15.15
C GLU A 125 8.96 -16.83 -15.04
N GLY A 126 9.46 -16.91 -13.80
CA GLY A 126 10.89 -16.76 -13.50
C GLY A 126 11.43 -15.34 -13.63
N ASP A 127 12.75 -15.24 -13.58
CA ASP A 127 13.47 -14.01 -13.93
C ASP A 127 13.47 -13.85 -15.46
N ARG A 128 13.01 -12.68 -15.91
CA ARG A 128 12.84 -12.35 -17.33
C ARG A 128 13.91 -11.40 -17.85
N THR A 129 14.97 -11.17 -17.08
CA THR A 129 16.15 -10.42 -17.55
C THR A 129 16.64 -11.03 -18.87
N GLY A 130 16.88 -10.19 -19.87
CA GLY A 130 17.32 -10.61 -21.21
C GLY A 130 16.20 -11.03 -22.16
N MET A 131 14.93 -10.96 -21.75
CA MET A 131 13.80 -11.39 -22.57
C MET A 131 13.06 -10.23 -23.23
N ALA A 132 12.32 -10.54 -24.28
CA ALA A 132 11.30 -9.67 -24.88
C ALA A 132 10.05 -10.50 -25.22
N ALA A 133 8.92 -9.83 -25.41
CA ALA A 133 7.68 -10.50 -25.78
C ALA A 133 7.82 -11.22 -27.14
N SER A 134 7.39 -12.47 -27.22
CA SER A 134 7.26 -13.17 -28.50
C SER A 134 6.05 -12.66 -29.29
N ASP A 135 6.03 -12.92 -30.60
CA ASP A 135 4.88 -12.58 -31.45
C ASP A 135 3.57 -13.22 -30.95
N SER A 136 3.65 -14.45 -30.41
CA SER A 136 2.50 -15.12 -29.82
C SER A 136 1.98 -14.43 -28.56
N GLN A 137 2.89 -13.92 -27.71
CA GLN A 137 2.53 -13.13 -26.53
C GLN A 137 1.93 -11.78 -26.92
N MET A 138 2.54 -11.10 -27.90
CA MET A 138 2.02 -9.85 -28.48
C MET A 138 0.60 -10.04 -29.04
N ALA A 139 0.37 -11.10 -29.82
CA ALA A 139 -0.95 -11.40 -30.38
C ALA A 139 -1.98 -11.77 -29.29
N ALA A 140 -1.56 -12.47 -28.24
CA ALA A 140 -2.44 -12.82 -27.12
C ALA A 140 -2.81 -11.59 -26.28
N VAL A 141 -1.87 -10.70 -25.98
CA VAL A 141 -2.14 -9.48 -25.17
C VAL A 141 -2.94 -8.44 -25.96
N ALA A 142 -2.80 -8.37 -27.28
CA ALA A 142 -3.59 -7.47 -28.13
C ALA A 142 -5.11 -7.73 -28.00
N LYS A 143 -5.53 -8.96 -27.70
CA LYS A 143 -6.94 -9.30 -27.46
C LYS A 143 -7.54 -8.61 -26.23
N LEU A 144 -6.70 -8.08 -25.33
CA LEU A 144 -7.15 -7.35 -24.15
C LEU A 144 -7.59 -5.90 -24.47
N GLY A 145 -7.27 -5.39 -25.66
CA GLY A 145 -7.64 -4.02 -26.08
C GLY A 145 -7.09 -2.93 -25.16
N SER A 146 -5.95 -3.19 -24.51
CA SER A 146 -5.41 -2.32 -23.46
C SER A 146 -4.95 -0.94 -23.96
N GLU A 147 -4.69 -0.81 -25.25
CA GLU A 147 -4.39 0.45 -25.94
C GLU A 147 -5.58 1.41 -25.95
N ALA A 148 -6.81 0.90 -25.84
CA ALA A 148 -8.03 1.69 -25.82
C ALA A 148 -8.52 2.00 -24.38
N TRP A 149 -7.80 1.56 -23.35
CA TRP A 149 -8.17 1.86 -21.97
C TRP A 149 -8.07 3.36 -21.68
N PRO A 150 -8.99 3.92 -20.86
CA PRO A 150 -8.90 5.32 -20.45
C PRO A 150 -7.57 5.66 -19.80
N GLU A 151 -7.01 6.81 -20.18
CA GLU A 151 -5.81 7.36 -19.54
C GLU A 151 -6.17 7.93 -18.16
N LEU A 152 -5.41 7.52 -17.14
CA LEU A 152 -5.38 8.18 -15.83
C LEU A 152 -4.27 9.23 -15.77
N VAL A 153 -3.19 8.99 -16.50
CA VAL A 153 -2.08 9.92 -16.68
C VAL A 153 -1.80 10.00 -18.18
N SER A 154 -2.06 11.17 -18.77
CA SER A 154 -1.67 11.47 -20.14
C SER A 154 -0.15 11.50 -20.28
N VAL A 155 0.37 11.42 -21.50
CA VAL A 155 1.81 11.51 -21.77
C VAL A 155 2.43 12.70 -21.03
N SER A 156 3.34 12.41 -20.12
CA SER A 156 3.97 13.37 -19.21
C SER A 156 5.47 13.12 -19.14
N GLU A 157 6.26 14.20 -19.05
CA GLU A 157 7.72 14.12 -18.90
C GLU A 157 8.09 13.57 -17.51
N LEU A 158 9.14 12.74 -17.46
CA LEU A 158 9.72 12.23 -16.22
C LEU A 158 11.05 12.93 -15.94
N GLN A 159 11.32 13.17 -14.67
CA GLN A 159 12.61 13.64 -14.19
C GLN A 159 13.63 12.50 -14.11
N PRO A 160 14.94 12.80 -14.28
CA PRO A 160 16.00 11.82 -14.13
C PRO A 160 16.13 11.28 -12.70
N GLY A 161 16.74 10.10 -12.58
CA GLY A 161 16.87 9.33 -11.34
C GLY A 161 17.80 9.84 -10.26
N TYR A 162 17.98 11.16 -10.10
CA TYR A 162 18.74 11.74 -8.99
C TYR A 162 17.86 11.82 -7.73
N SER A 163 18.46 11.70 -6.54
CA SER A 163 17.72 11.53 -5.28
C SER A 163 16.81 12.70 -4.90
N ASP A 164 17.01 13.88 -5.47
CA ASP A 164 16.23 15.09 -5.25
C ASP A 164 15.04 15.23 -6.21
N CYS A 165 15.03 14.51 -7.34
CA CYS A 165 13.99 14.63 -8.38
C CYS A 165 13.44 13.30 -8.91
N CYS A 166 13.89 12.15 -8.43
CA CYS A 166 13.52 10.83 -8.97
C CYS A 166 12.04 10.46 -8.82
N HIS A 167 11.33 11.06 -7.86
CA HIS A 167 9.91 10.81 -7.64
C HIS A 167 9.03 11.72 -8.51
N ASN A 168 8.23 11.11 -9.37
CA ASN A 168 7.31 11.82 -10.27
C ASN A 168 5.86 11.53 -9.84
N TYR A 169 5.23 12.52 -9.19
CA TYR A 169 3.91 12.36 -8.57
C TYR A 169 2.78 12.83 -9.49
N PHE A 170 1.81 11.96 -9.74
CA PHE A 170 0.63 12.25 -10.56
C PHE A 170 -0.64 12.07 -9.76
N ARG A 171 -1.34 13.17 -9.41
CA ARG A 171 -2.69 13.09 -8.84
C ARG A 171 -3.69 12.74 -9.93
N VAL A 172 -4.60 11.82 -9.65
CA VAL A 172 -5.63 11.41 -10.62
C VAL A 172 -7.02 11.48 -9.99
N ASN A 173 -8.04 11.64 -10.84
CA ASN A 173 -9.43 11.58 -10.44
C ASN A 173 -10.10 10.34 -11.06
N CYS A 174 -9.86 9.18 -10.45
CA CYS A 174 -10.49 7.93 -10.85
C CYS A 174 -11.71 7.66 -9.97
N ASN A 175 -12.91 7.65 -10.56
CA ASN A 175 -14.16 7.41 -9.83
C ASN A 175 -14.76 6.01 -10.07
N TRP A 176 -14.02 5.14 -10.77
CA TRP A 176 -14.38 3.76 -11.07
C TRP A 176 -13.34 2.78 -10.52
N ARG A 177 -13.77 1.54 -10.32
CA ARG A 177 -12.90 0.44 -9.88
C ARG A 177 -11.91 0.10 -10.99
N VAL A 178 -10.65 -0.10 -10.62
CA VAL A 178 -9.57 -0.54 -11.51
C VAL A 178 -9.07 -1.91 -11.06
N THR A 179 -8.77 -2.81 -11.99
CA THR A 179 -8.07 -4.07 -11.70
C THR A 179 -6.71 -4.17 -12.38
N HIS A 180 -6.51 -3.44 -13.48
CA HIS A 180 -5.27 -3.48 -14.27
C HIS A 180 -4.84 -2.10 -14.71
N LEU A 181 -3.53 -1.93 -14.85
CA LEU A 181 -2.88 -0.76 -15.40
C LEU A 181 -2.07 -1.15 -16.64
N ARG A 182 -1.98 -0.23 -17.59
CA ARG A 182 -0.98 -0.26 -18.65
C ARG A 182 -0.05 0.93 -18.44
N LEU A 183 1.22 0.63 -18.16
CA LEU A 183 2.29 1.62 -18.04
C LEU A 183 3.01 1.69 -19.39
N ASN A 184 3.11 2.89 -19.97
CA ASN A 184 3.81 3.12 -21.22
C ASN A 184 5.07 3.97 -20.97
N MET A 185 6.23 3.55 -21.49
CA MET A 185 7.49 4.29 -21.52
C MET A 185 7.77 4.77 -22.94
N TYR A 186 8.02 6.07 -23.14
CA TYR A 186 8.21 6.64 -24.46
C TYR A 186 9.63 7.18 -24.68
N PRO A 187 10.39 6.67 -25.68
CA PRO A 187 10.15 5.43 -26.44
C PRO A 187 10.58 4.15 -25.69
N ASP A 188 11.49 4.29 -24.75
CA ASP A 188 12.17 3.23 -23.98
C ASP A 188 12.89 3.87 -22.78
N GLY A 189 13.62 3.08 -21.99
CA GLY A 189 14.42 3.56 -20.87
C GLY A 189 14.22 2.70 -19.63
N GLY A 190 14.31 3.32 -18.45
CA GLY A 190 14.07 2.65 -17.18
C GLY A 190 13.23 3.42 -16.17
N ILE A 191 12.51 2.65 -15.34
CA ILE A 191 11.70 3.10 -14.21
C ILE A 191 11.98 2.15 -13.05
N ALA A 192 12.29 2.70 -11.87
CA ALA A 192 12.67 1.91 -10.70
C ALA A 192 11.45 1.34 -9.96
N ARG A 193 10.42 2.14 -9.71
CA ARG A 193 9.16 1.68 -9.10
C ARG A 193 7.95 2.35 -9.74
N LEU A 194 6.83 1.64 -9.71
CA LEU A 194 5.51 2.21 -9.88
C LEU A 194 4.70 1.98 -8.60
N ARG A 195 4.16 3.05 -8.03
CA ARG A 195 3.19 2.98 -6.94
C ARG A 195 1.84 3.50 -7.42
N ALA A 196 0.78 2.74 -7.19
CA ALA A 196 -0.59 3.21 -7.40
C ALA A 196 -1.28 3.36 -6.06
N TYR A 197 -1.39 4.59 -5.57
CA TYR A 197 -1.97 4.87 -4.26
C TYR A 197 -3.48 4.94 -4.34
N GLY A 198 -4.16 4.13 -3.52
CA GLY A 198 -5.59 3.97 -3.63
C GLY A 198 -6.28 3.28 -2.46
N VAL A 199 -7.58 3.11 -2.61
CA VAL A 199 -8.46 2.42 -1.66
C VAL A 199 -9.00 1.17 -2.32
N GLY A 200 -8.78 0.01 -1.68
CA GLY A 200 -9.35 -1.26 -2.14
C GLY A 200 -10.88 -1.20 -2.21
N GLN A 201 -11.47 -1.73 -3.29
CA GLN A 201 -12.91 -1.76 -3.49
C GLN A 201 -13.39 -3.21 -3.55
N ARG A 202 -13.81 -3.70 -2.38
CA ARG A 202 -14.43 -5.01 -2.20
C ARG A 202 -15.89 -4.97 -2.63
N ASP A 203 -16.32 -6.01 -3.34
CA ASP A 203 -17.74 -6.25 -3.54
C ASP A 203 -18.35 -6.86 -2.27
N TRP A 204 -18.97 -6.01 -1.45
CA TRP A 204 -19.61 -6.43 -0.21
C TRP A 204 -20.90 -7.22 -0.42
N LEU A 205 -21.51 -7.19 -1.61
CA LEU A 205 -22.68 -8.02 -1.92
C LEU A 205 -22.31 -9.50 -2.00
N SER A 206 -21.05 -9.81 -2.31
CA SER A 206 -20.51 -11.18 -2.33
C SER A 206 -20.23 -11.76 -0.94
N VAL A 207 -20.28 -10.93 0.11
CA VAL A 207 -19.90 -11.33 1.48
C VAL A 207 -21.15 -11.65 2.29
N SER A 208 -21.22 -12.86 2.83
CA SER A 208 -22.33 -13.25 3.70
C SER A 208 -22.32 -12.43 5.01
N THR A 209 -23.50 -12.04 5.50
CA THR A 209 -23.65 -11.36 6.80
C THR A 209 -23.16 -12.19 7.98
N ASN A 210 -23.09 -13.52 7.85
CA ASN A 210 -22.56 -14.41 8.88
C ASN A 210 -21.04 -14.62 8.78
N GLN A 211 -20.43 -14.25 7.66
CA GLN A 211 -19.00 -14.42 7.42
C GLN A 211 -18.20 -13.46 8.29
N LEU A 212 -17.22 -14.00 9.01
CA LEU A 212 -16.25 -13.21 9.74
C LEU A 212 -15.19 -12.68 8.76
N VAL A 213 -15.01 -11.36 8.74
CA VAL A 213 -14.06 -10.67 7.85
C VAL A 213 -13.26 -9.63 8.63
N ASP A 214 -12.01 -9.39 8.24
CA ASP A 214 -11.21 -8.30 8.78
C ASP A 214 -11.70 -6.96 8.21
N LEU A 215 -12.57 -6.26 8.93
CA LEU A 215 -13.24 -5.05 8.48
C LEU A 215 -12.28 -3.87 8.25
N VAL A 216 -11.07 -3.90 8.83
CA VAL A 216 -10.08 -2.82 8.68
C VAL A 216 -9.01 -3.12 7.63
N ALA A 217 -8.96 -4.36 7.10
CA ALA A 217 -7.94 -4.76 6.13
C ALA A 217 -7.91 -3.82 4.90
N LEU A 218 -6.70 -3.54 4.40
CA LEU A 218 -6.53 -2.74 3.17
C LEU A 218 -7.25 -3.36 1.98
N THR A 219 -7.27 -4.70 1.90
CA THR A 219 -7.90 -5.49 0.82
C THR A 219 -9.42 -5.40 0.86
N ASN A 220 -9.96 -5.03 2.02
CA ASN A 220 -11.38 -4.81 2.22
C ASN A 220 -11.74 -3.32 2.12
N GLY A 221 -10.78 -2.43 1.85
CA GLY A 221 -11.02 -0.99 1.69
C GLY A 221 -10.87 -0.16 2.96
N GLY A 222 -10.21 -0.71 3.98
CA GLY A 222 -9.80 0.06 5.16
C GLY A 222 -8.80 1.15 4.81
N VAL A 223 -8.88 2.29 5.52
CA VAL A 223 -8.07 3.49 5.22
C VAL A 223 -7.58 4.12 6.50
N CYS A 224 -6.29 4.49 6.55
CA CYS A 224 -5.76 5.35 7.59
C CYS A 224 -6.21 6.80 7.34
N LEU A 225 -6.95 7.39 8.27
CA LEU A 225 -7.47 8.76 8.15
C LEU A 225 -6.56 9.81 8.79
N GLY A 226 -5.79 9.42 9.79
CA GLY A 226 -4.92 10.33 10.52
C GLY A 226 -4.21 9.64 11.66
N TYR A 227 -3.11 10.24 12.11
CA TYR A 227 -2.23 9.73 13.14
C TYR A 227 -1.49 10.87 13.83
N SER A 228 -0.88 10.58 14.98
CA SER A 228 -0.08 11.56 15.73
C SER A 228 1.35 11.68 15.23
N ASP A 229 2.00 10.56 14.92
CA ASP A 229 3.40 10.48 14.51
C ASP A 229 3.63 9.25 13.61
N ALA A 230 4.64 9.30 12.75
CA ALA A 230 5.06 8.20 11.87
C ALA A 230 6.59 8.23 11.69
N HIS A 231 7.32 8.02 12.78
CA HIS A 231 8.79 8.06 12.79
C HIS A 231 9.43 6.95 11.95
N PHE A 232 8.94 5.71 12.06
CA PHE A 232 9.41 4.58 11.25
C PHE A 232 8.22 3.76 10.73
N GLY A 233 8.24 3.42 9.45
CA GLY A 233 7.06 2.88 8.77
C GLY A 233 5.91 3.90 8.70
N HIS A 234 4.73 3.43 8.28
CA HIS A 234 3.55 4.28 8.15
C HIS A 234 2.32 3.56 8.75
N PRO A 235 1.40 4.25 9.45
CA PRO A 235 0.25 3.60 10.07
C PRO A 235 -0.64 2.81 9.09
N ARG A 236 -0.70 3.19 7.81
CA ARG A 236 -1.38 2.39 6.76
C ARG A 236 -0.86 0.94 6.68
N ASN A 237 0.39 0.68 7.06
CA ASN A 237 0.99 -0.65 7.01
C ASN A 237 0.34 -1.60 8.04
N MET A 238 -0.25 -1.06 9.11
CA MET A 238 -0.91 -1.87 10.15
C MET A 238 -2.10 -2.68 9.62
N ILE A 239 -2.72 -2.21 8.53
CA ILE A 239 -3.84 -2.88 7.87
C ILE A 239 -3.38 -3.69 6.63
N GLY A 240 -2.05 -3.85 6.49
CA GLY A 240 -1.31 -4.68 5.53
C GLY A 240 -1.82 -6.11 5.42
N LEU A 241 -1.42 -6.86 4.39
CA LEU A 241 -1.61 -8.32 4.37
C LEU A 241 -0.66 -9.02 5.34
N GLY A 242 -1.01 -10.25 5.74
CA GLY A 242 -0.17 -11.14 6.55
C GLY A 242 0.32 -10.50 7.86
N ARG A 243 1.55 -10.85 8.26
CA ARG A 243 2.26 -10.20 9.37
C ARG A 243 3.33 -9.27 8.80
N ALA A 244 3.76 -8.28 9.58
CA ALA A 244 4.87 -7.42 9.17
C ALA A 244 6.12 -8.25 8.86
N ALA A 245 6.81 -7.95 7.77
CA ALA A 245 8.07 -8.63 7.39
C ALA A 245 9.28 -8.13 8.21
N ASN A 246 9.21 -6.88 8.67
CA ASN A 246 10.23 -6.20 9.48
C ASN A 246 9.55 -5.04 10.23
N MET A 247 10.32 -4.21 10.95
CA MET A 247 9.77 -3.06 11.70
C MET A 247 9.22 -1.94 10.79
N GLY A 248 9.84 -1.70 9.63
CA GLY A 248 9.40 -0.66 8.68
C GLY A 248 8.09 -1.00 7.98
N ASP A 249 7.76 -2.29 7.91
CA ASP A 249 6.46 -2.79 7.46
C ASP A 249 5.38 -2.70 8.56
N GLY A 250 5.66 -2.07 9.70
CA GLY A 250 4.68 -1.72 10.73
C GLY A 250 4.49 -0.21 10.85
N TRP A 251 4.10 0.22 12.04
CA TRP A 251 4.06 1.62 12.47
C TRP A 251 4.86 1.78 13.76
N GLU A 252 5.82 2.69 13.77
CA GLU A 252 6.59 3.07 14.96
C GLU A 252 6.56 4.58 15.13
N THR A 253 6.44 4.99 16.38
CA THR A 253 6.44 6.39 16.78
C THR A 253 7.77 6.78 17.42
N ALA A 254 8.12 8.06 17.30
CA ALA A 254 9.30 8.61 17.93
C ALA A 254 9.20 8.46 19.46
N ARG A 255 10.34 8.23 20.11
CA ARG A 255 10.41 8.33 21.56
C ARG A 255 10.03 9.74 21.97
N ARG A 256 9.06 9.88 22.88
CA ARG A 256 8.60 11.20 23.30
C ARG A 256 9.68 11.94 24.10
N LEU A 257 9.80 13.24 23.83
CA LEU A 257 10.78 14.12 24.46
C LEU A 257 10.35 14.58 25.87
N ASP A 258 9.06 14.46 26.20
CA ASP A 258 8.49 14.81 27.51
C ASP A 258 8.58 13.66 28.53
N ARG A 259 9.36 12.61 28.24
CA ARG A 259 9.64 11.52 29.18
C ARG A 259 10.32 12.05 30.46
N PRO A 260 9.89 11.61 31.65
CA PRO A 260 10.55 12.01 32.89
C PRO A 260 11.95 11.41 32.97
N LYS A 261 12.86 12.12 33.65
CA LYS A 261 14.25 11.67 33.88
C LYS A 261 14.32 10.33 34.61
N GLU A 262 13.38 10.11 35.53
CA GLU A 262 13.24 8.88 36.30
C GLU A 262 11.86 8.28 36.03
N LEU A 263 11.84 7.05 35.53
CA LEU A 263 10.61 6.32 35.28
C LEU A 263 10.08 5.73 36.59
N LYS A 264 8.80 6.00 36.88
CA LYS A 264 8.08 5.42 38.02
C LYS A 264 7.08 4.39 37.52
N VAL A 265 6.87 3.33 38.29
CA VAL A 265 5.82 2.34 38.06
C VAL A 265 4.76 2.44 39.14
N ASP A 266 3.50 2.22 38.81
CA ASP A 266 2.45 2.05 39.81
C ASP A 266 2.49 0.65 40.45
N GLN A 267 1.60 0.42 41.42
CA GLN A 267 1.47 -0.86 42.13
C GLN A 267 1.14 -2.06 41.21
N ARG A 268 0.74 -1.80 39.95
CA ARG A 268 0.43 -2.81 38.93
C ARG A 268 1.58 -3.02 37.95
N GLY A 269 2.73 -2.38 38.19
CA GLY A 269 3.90 -2.41 37.31
C GLY A 269 3.77 -1.54 36.06
N ILE A 270 2.79 -0.63 36.01
CA ILE A 270 2.57 0.23 34.82
C ILE A 270 3.43 1.48 34.93
N LEU A 271 4.28 1.69 33.91
CA LEU A 271 5.08 2.90 33.74
C LEU A 271 4.20 4.16 33.69
N GLN A 272 4.53 5.12 34.56
CA GLN A 272 3.89 6.43 34.65
C GLN A 272 4.62 7.42 33.74
N VAL A 273 4.35 7.31 32.44
CA VAL A 273 4.88 8.23 31.43
C VAL A 273 3.73 9.04 30.84
N PRO A 274 3.84 10.37 30.73
CA PRO A 274 2.79 11.19 30.14
C PRO A 274 2.67 10.93 28.64
N GLY A 275 1.49 11.24 28.10
CA GLY A 275 1.24 11.22 26.67
C GLY A 275 0.76 9.88 26.10
N TRP A 276 0.42 9.95 24.82
CA TRP A 276 -0.03 8.83 24.01
C TRP A 276 0.10 9.19 22.54
N GLU A 277 0.30 8.15 21.73
CA GLU A 277 0.25 8.22 20.28
C GLU A 277 -1.02 7.53 19.77
N TRP A 278 -1.48 7.92 18.60
CA TRP A 278 -2.75 7.44 18.07
C TRP A 278 -2.78 7.34 16.55
N VAL A 279 -3.65 6.47 16.07
CA VAL A 279 -4.01 6.32 14.66
C VAL A 279 -5.50 6.08 14.53
N VAL A 280 -6.13 6.66 13.51
CA VAL A 280 -7.54 6.46 13.16
C VAL A 280 -7.64 5.73 11.83
N PHE A 281 -8.46 4.68 11.78
CA PHE A 281 -8.82 4.00 10.55
C PHE A 281 -10.32 4.07 10.29
N ARG A 282 -10.70 4.28 9.02
CA ARG A 282 -12.02 3.95 8.50
C ARG A 282 -12.05 2.49 8.12
N LEU A 283 -13.10 1.77 8.51
CA LEU A 283 -13.31 0.39 8.09
C LEU A 283 -13.75 0.34 6.62
N GLY A 284 -13.44 -0.77 5.95
CA GLY A 284 -13.90 -1.03 4.59
C GLY A 284 -15.43 -1.11 4.48
N HIS A 285 -16.07 -1.60 5.54
CA HIS A 285 -17.51 -1.59 5.72
C HIS A 285 -17.86 -1.46 7.22
N PRO A 286 -18.92 -0.73 7.59
CA PRO A 286 -19.42 -0.74 8.96
C PRO A 286 -19.84 -2.15 9.41
N GLY A 287 -19.52 -2.53 10.64
CA GLY A 287 -19.85 -3.86 11.11
C GLY A 287 -19.75 -4.04 12.62
N LEU A 288 -20.22 -5.19 13.08
CA LEU A 288 -20.11 -5.62 14.48
C LEU A 288 -18.78 -6.36 14.63
N ILE A 289 -17.89 -5.85 15.47
CA ILE A 289 -16.57 -6.43 15.72
C ILE A 289 -16.73 -7.54 16.76
N SER A 290 -16.37 -8.77 16.38
CA SER A 290 -16.41 -9.96 17.26
C SER A 290 -15.06 -10.25 17.90
N SER A 291 -13.94 -9.89 17.24
CA SER A 291 -12.62 -9.99 17.86
C SER A 291 -11.62 -9.00 17.29
N ILE A 292 -10.63 -8.67 18.10
CA ILE A 292 -9.54 -7.75 17.75
C ILE A 292 -8.22 -8.48 17.88
N GLU A 293 -7.33 -8.27 16.91
CA GLU A 293 -5.93 -8.67 17.01
C GLU A 293 -5.02 -7.43 16.96
N ILE A 294 -4.10 -7.33 17.91
CA ILE A 294 -2.99 -6.37 17.89
C ILE A 294 -1.68 -7.16 17.86
N ASP A 295 -0.97 -7.11 16.74
CA ASP A 295 0.32 -7.77 16.56
C ASP A 295 1.44 -6.74 16.72
N THR A 296 2.43 -7.06 17.55
CA THR A 296 3.65 -6.26 17.77
C THR A 296 4.88 -6.97 17.19
N ASN A 297 4.69 -7.80 16.15
CA ASN A 297 5.76 -8.46 15.41
C ASN A 297 6.93 -7.50 15.11
N HIS A 298 8.16 -8.03 15.16
CA HIS A 298 9.43 -7.29 15.04
C HIS A 298 9.72 -6.17 16.05
N PHE A 299 8.76 -5.71 16.86
CA PHE A 299 9.01 -4.76 17.96
C PHE A 299 9.48 -5.51 19.22
N LYS A 300 10.81 -5.64 19.37
CA LYS A 300 11.46 -6.54 20.35
C LYS A 300 12.03 -5.86 21.60
N GLY A 301 12.07 -4.52 21.67
CA GLY A 301 12.56 -3.84 22.86
C GLY A 301 11.73 -4.25 24.07
N LYS A 302 12.40 -4.75 25.13
CA LYS A 302 11.76 -5.35 26.32
C LYS A 302 10.67 -4.45 26.95
N ASP A 303 10.77 -3.13 26.75
CA ASP A 303 9.88 -2.12 27.33
C ASP A 303 9.09 -1.26 26.32
N THR A 304 9.31 -1.42 25.00
CA THR A 304 8.62 -0.63 23.95
C THR A 304 7.12 -0.91 23.82
N ALA A 305 6.62 -1.86 24.60
CA ALA A 305 5.22 -2.28 24.58
C ALA A 305 4.55 -2.17 25.97
N SER A 306 5.19 -1.54 26.96
CA SER A 306 4.52 -1.12 28.20
C SER A 306 3.52 0.01 27.94
N GLY A 307 2.55 -0.26 27.07
CA GLY A 307 1.61 0.71 26.60
C GLY A 307 0.20 0.25 26.68
N ARG A 308 -0.65 1.18 27.11
CA ARG A 308 -2.09 0.98 27.14
C ARG A 308 -2.60 1.12 25.71
N GLY A 309 -2.94 -0.01 25.10
CA GLY A 309 -3.80 -0.07 23.93
C GLY A 309 -5.19 0.49 24.23
N GLY A 310 -5.90 1.02 23.23
CA GLY A 310 -7.33 1.33 23.34
C GLY A 310 -7.93 1.54 21.96
N ILE A 311 -9.16 1.06 21.72
CA ILE A 311 -9.84 1.11 20.41
C ILE A 311 -11.18 1.83 20.56
N LEU A 312 -11.32 3.03 19.97
CA LEU A 312 -12.58 3.79 20.06
C LEU A 312 -13.44 3.61 18.82
N GLY A 313 -14.76 3.39 19.00
CA GLY A 313 -15.74 3.26 17.91
C GLY A 313 -16.65 4.49 17.78
N ASN A 314 -16.79 5.02 16.56
CA ASN A 314 -17.75 6.07 16.17
C ASN A 314 -17.87 7.31 17.09
N GLY A 315 -16.76 7.85 17.60
CA GLY A 315 -16.68 9.19 18.24
C GLY A 315 -17.47 9.40 19.55
N ARG A 316 -18.42 8.52 19.91
CA ARG A 316 -19.26 8.61 21.10
C ARG A 316 -19.22 7.36 21.99
N SER A 317 -18.77 6.22 21.47
CA SER A 317 -18.67 4.96 22.24
C SER A 317 -17.21 4.65 22.53
N PHE A 318 -16.75 5.06 23.71
CA PHE A 318 -15.37 4.85 24.16
C PHE A 318 -15.18 3.42 24.65
N PHE A 319 -14.67 2.53 23.79
CA PHE A 319 -14.11 1.25 24.23
C PHE A 319 -12.64 1.46 24.61
N LEU A 320 -12.30 1.22 25.87
CA LEU A 320 -10.94 1.43 26.39
C LEU A 320 -10.42 0.13 26.98
N LEU A 321 -9.98 -0.76 26.09
CA LEU A 321 -9.25 -1.95 26.49
C LEU A 321 -7.81 -1.59 26.87
N ARG A 322 -7.63 -0.98 28.03
CA ARG A 322 -6.31 -0.65 28.58
C ARG A 322 -5.59 -1.95 28.98
N ARG A 323 -4.84 -2.52 28.04
CA ARG A 323 -4.05 -3.74 28.24
C ARG A 323 -2.59 -3.45 27.95
N TYR A 324 -1.74 -4.18 28.67
CA TYR A 324 -0.32 -4.24 28.42
C TYR A 324 -0.05 -5.00 27.11
N LEU A 325 0.81 -4.46 26.25
CA LEU A 325 1.27 -5.13 25.05
C LEU A 325 2.63 -5.79 25.31
N ARG A 326 2.80 -7.05 24.94
CA ARG A 326 4.09 -7.75 25.01
C ARG A 326 4.86 -7.51 23.72
N SER A 327 6.18 -7.43 23.80
CA SER A 327 7.06 -7.33 22.64
C SER A 327 6.93 -8.56 21.74
N HIS A 328 6.95 -8.36 20.41
CA HIS A 328 6.98 -9.46 19.44
C HIS A 328 5.85 -10.49 19.64
N HIS A 329 4.64 -10.01 19.91
CA HIS A 329 3.53 -10.83 20.34
C HIS A 329 2.20 -10.46 19.69
N ARG A 330 1.33 -11.47 19.51
CA ARG A 330 -0.06 -11.30 19.05
C ARG A 330 -1.02 -11.28 20.21
N HIS A 331 -1.75 -10.18 20.35
CA HIS A 331 -2.76 -9.98 21.37
C HIS A 331 -4.12 -10.20 20.74
N HIS A 332 -4.86 -11.17 21.26
CA HIS A 332 -6.21 -11.47 20.79
C HIS A 332 -7.20 -11.08 21.89
N TYR A 333 -8.27 -10.40 21.48
CA TYR A 333 -9.34 -9.98 22.37
C TYR A 333 -10.67 -10.45 21.81
N SER A 334 -11.38 -11.29 22.57
CA SER A 334 -12.64 -11.91 22.16
C SER A 334 -13.85 -11.02 22.45
N GLU A 335 -14.99 -11.35 21.84
CA GLU A 335 -16.26 -10.66 22.04
C GLU A 335 -16.65 -10.48 23.51
N THR A 336 -16.33 -11.44 24.38
CA THR A 336 -16.58 -11.36 25.82
C THR A 336 -15.77 -10.27 26.53
N GLU A 337 -14.61 -9.89 25.98
CA GLU A 337 -13.80 -8.76 26.45
C GLU A 337 -14.20 -7.44 25.77
N LEU A 338 -14.95 -7.51 24.66
CA LEU A 338 -15.40 -6.35 23.91
C LEU A 338 -16.79 -5.90 24.42
N THR A 339 -16.93 -4.65 24.84
CA THR A 339 -18.25 -4.08 25.19
C THR A 339 -18.92 -3.42 23.97
N LEU A 340 -18.69 -3.99 22.77
CA LEU A 340 -19.22 -3.45 21.51
C LEU A 340 -20.58 -4.07 21.20
N SER A 341 -21.65 -3.33 21.50
CA SER A 341 -23.02 -3.72 21.16
C SER A 341 -23.55 -3.10 19.86
N HIS A 342 -22.77 -2.22 19.22
CA HIS A 342 -23.21 -1.43 18.08
C HIS A 342 -22.21 -1.46 16.93
N PRO A 343 -22.69 -1.29 15.68
CA PRO A 343 -21.84 -1.20 14.50
C PRO A 343 -20.81 -0.08 14.59
N VAL A 344 -19.58 -0.39 14.18
CA VAL A 344 -18.47 0.56 14.11
C VAL A 344 -18.10 0.80 12.66
N SER A 345 -17.84 2.06 12.31
CA SER A 345 -17.35 2.46 10.97
C SER A 345 -15.92 2.98 11.00
N HIS A 346 -15.44 3.37 12.18
CA HIS A 346 -14.11 3.92 12.41
C HIS A 346 -13.53 3.39 13.72
N VAL A 347 -12.23 3.12 13.72
CA VAL A 347 -11.47 2.74 14.92
C VAL A 347 -10.37 3.77 15.18
N ARG A 348 -10.17 4.15 16.43
CA ARG A 348 -8.93 4.82 16.86
C ARG A 348 -8.12 3.89 17.75
N LEU A 349 -6.92 3.50 17.31
CA LEU A 349 -5.96 2.84 18.19
C LEU A 349 -5.13 3.89 18.92
N ILE A 350 -4.93 3.69 20.22
CA ILE A 350 -4.04 4.48 21.06
C ILE A 350 -2.94 3.56 21.60
N ILE A 351 -1.68 4.01 21.54
CA ILE A 351 -0.56 3.40 22.27
C ILE A 351 0.01 4.46 23.22
N ALA A 352 0.54 4.03 24.36
CA ALA A 352 1.06 4.96 25.36
C ALA A 352 2.38 4.42 25.95
N PRO A 353 3.34 5.25 26.36
CA PRO A 353 3.45 6.65 25.95
C PRO A 353 3.72 6.78 24.44
N ASP A 354 4.45 5.83 23.88
CA ASP A 354 4.92 5.71 22.49
C ASP A 354 5.20 4.22 22.20
N GLY A 355 5.64 3.89 20.98
CA GLY A 355 6.05 2.54 20.61
C GLY A 355 5.69 2.18 19.17
N GLY A 356 5.57 0.87 18.91
CA GLY A 356 5.27 0.37 17.57
C GLY A 356 4.31 -0.82 17.53
N VAL A 357 3.55 -0.89 16.43
CA VAL A 357 2.54 -1.91 16.16
C VAL A 357 2.73 -2.43 14.74
N SER A 358 2.76 -3.76 14.59
CA SER A 358 2.92 -4.43 13.30
C SER A 358 1.60 -4.50 12.55
N ARG A 359 0.53 -5.02 13.18
CA ARG A 359 -0.78 -5.17 12.55
C ARG A 359 -1.93 -4.90 13.52
N LEU A 360 -3.04 -4.45 12.95
CA LEU A 360 -4.35 -4.40 13.58
C LEU A 360 -5.34 -5.20 12.73
N ARG A 361 -6.07 -6.14 13.36
CA ARG A 361 -7.19 -6.86 12.73
C ARG A 361 -8.46 -6.60 13.49
N LEU A 362 -9.55 -6.33 12.77
CA LEU A 362 -10.88 -6.14 13.33
C LEU A 362 -11.82 -7.15 12.69
N TRP A 363 -11.84 -8.36 13.24
CA TRP A 363 -12.68 -9.44 12.76
C TRP A 363 -14.12 -9.19 13.18
N GLY A 364 -15.00 -9.03 12.21
CA GLY A 364 -16.39 -8.73 12.45
C GLY A 364 -17.30 -9.21 11.34
N ARG A 365 -18.59 -8.96 11.54
CA ARG A 365 -19.66 -9.28 10.60
C ARG A 365 -20.26 -7.99 10.06
N LEU A 366 -20.72 -8.06 8.81
CA LEU A 366 -21.46 -6.97 8.19
C LEU A 366 -22.76 -6.74 8.96
N THR A 367 -23.10 -5.48 9.14
CA THR A 367 -24.44 -5.14 9.55
C THR A 367 -25.37 -5.25 8.36
N PRO A 368 -26.55 -5.88 8.49
CA PRO A 368 -27.55 -5.87 7.44
C PRO A 368 -27.82 -4.41 7.07
N THR A 369 -27.47 -4.04 5.84
CA THR A 369 -27.73 -2.70 5.34
C THR A 369 -29.26 -2.55 5.32
N THR A 370 -29.82 -1.71 6.19
CA THR A 370 -31.18 -1.21 5.93
C THR A 370 -31.12 -0.55 4.56
N ALA A 371 -32.02 -0.95 3.66
CA ALA A 371 -31.96 -0.75 2.21
C ALA A 371 -31.93 0.73 1.71
N ALA A 372 -31.64 1.71 2.56
CA ALA A 372 -31.78 3.13 2.30
C ALA A 372 -30.59 3.82 1.63
N SER A 373 -29.43 3.17 1.40
CA SER A 373 -28.23 3.87 0.91
C SER A 373 -27.47 3.25 -0.26
N ILE A 374 -27.97 2.19 -0.91
CA ILE A 374 -27.26 1.54 -2.05
C ILE A 374 -27.69 2.09 -3.42
N ASN A 375 -28.65 3.02 -3.49
CA ASN A 375 -29.22 3.50 -4.75
C ASN A 375 -28.51 4.69 -5.42
N GLN A 376 -27.18 4.81 -5.30
CA GLN A 376 -26.43 5.69 -6.20
C GLN A 376 -25.11 5.05 -6.63
N ARG A 377 -24.92 4.97 -7.96
CA ARG A 377 -23.75 4.46 -8.71
C ARG A 377 -23.80 2.98 -9.13
N ARG A 378 -24.83 2.62 -9.90
CA ARG A 378 -24.62 1.82 -11.11
C ARG A 378 -24.74 2.75 -12.32
N PRO A 379 -23.70 2.99 -13.12
CA PRO A 379 -23.93 3.25 -14.53
C PRO A 379 -24.31 1.91 -15.15
N THR A 380 -25.54 1.83 -15.66
CA THR A 380 -25.93 0.79 -16.60
C THR A 380 -25.02 0.87 -17.82
N SER A 381 -24.11 -0.10 -17.96
CA SER A 381 -23.39 -0.34 -19.21
C SER A 381 -24.38 -0.84 -20.25
N LYS A 382 -24.78 0.06 -21.14
CA LYS A 382 -25.25 -0.24 -22.49
C LYS A 382 -24.74 0.86 -23.40
N LEU A 383 -23.58 0.63 -24.00
CA LEU A 383 -23.22 0.85 -25.41
C LEU A 383 -21.72 0.60 -25.58
#